data_AF-A0A2D6L5K3-F1
#
_entry.id   AF-A0A2D6L5K3-F1
#
_cell.length_a   1.000
_cell.length_b   1.000
_cell.length_c   1.000
_cell.angle_alpha   90.00
_cell.angle_beta   90.00
_cell.angle_gamma   90.00
#
_symmetry.space_group_name_H-M   'P 1'
#
loop_
_entity.id
_entity.type
_entity.pdbx_description
1 polymer ?
#
loop_
_entity_poly.entity_id
_entity_poly.type
_entity_poly.pdbx_seq_one_letter_code
_entity_poly.pdbx_strand_id
1 'polypeptide(L)'
;MDIIQLWLTPPDSIAAIIIIILGALGAILMLYGILLEKEKNQDAIFALGSFGLLLYAISLPNLIFTIAMAAFFLTSCIEWYQIHTGQHRHIKK
;
A
#
# COMPACT_ATOMS: atom_id res chain seq x y z
N MET A 1 23.48 -12.88 -19.91
CA MET A 1 23.09 -11.78 -19.02
C MET A 1 22.24 -12.40 -17.93
N ASP A 2 22.78 -12.52 -16.72
CA ASP A 2 22.18 -13.30 -15.63
C ASP A 2 20.84 -12.70 -15.20
N ILE A 3 19.83 -13.54 -15.00
CA ILE A 3 18.47 -13.16 -14.60
C ILE A 3 18.49 -12.34 -13.30
N ILE A 4 19.51 -12.56 -12.45
CA ILE A 4 19.75 -11.83 -11.21
C ILE A 4 20.09 -10.36 -11.48
N GLN A 5 20.86 -10.06 -12.53
CA GLN A 5 21.28 -8.70 -12.87
C GLN A 5 20.10 -7.84 -13.36
N LEU A 6 19.07 -8.45 -13.94
CA LEU A 6 17.86 -7.73 -14.39
C LEU A 6 17.04 -7.16 -13.22
N TRP A 7 17.14 -7.76 -12.03
CA TRP A 7 16.44 -7.33 -10.82
C TRP A 7 17.30 -6.48 -9.88
N LEU A 8 18.62 -6.42 -10.12
CA LEU A 8 19.60 -5.84 -9.20
C LEU A 8 20.37 -4.65 -9.76
N THR A 9 19.95 -4.08 -10.90
CA THR A 9 20.44 -2.75 -11.32
C THR A 9 19.66 -1.69 -10.56
N PRO A 10 20.23 -1.04 -9.53
CA PRO A 10 19.57 0.08 -8.90
C PRO A 10 19.32 1.15 -9.97
N PRO A 11 18.14 1.80 -9.95
CA PRO A 11 17.90 2.92 -10.85
C PRO A 11 18.99 3.99 -10.64
N ASP A 12 19.52 4.55 -11.73
CA ASP A 12 20.54 5.61 -11.66
C ASP A 12 20.01 6.88 -10.97
N SER A 13 18.68 6.99 -10.83
CA SER A 13 17.99 8.09 -10.17
C SER A 13 17.66 7.77 -8.72
N ILE A 14 18.11 8.64 -7.82
CA ILE A 14 17.75 8.64 -6.39
C ILE A 14 16.22 8.57 -6.20
N ALA A 15 15.45 9.23 -7.06
CA ALA A 15 13.99 9.23 -6.98
C ALA A 15 13.42 7.81 -7.19
N ALA A 16 13.97 7.06 -8.12
CA ALA A 16 13.51 5.70 -8.39
C ALA A 16 13.94 4.72 -7.29
N ILE A 17 15.10 4.92 -6.65
CA ILE A 17 15.48 4.18 -5.44
C ILE A 17 14.48 4.43 -4.31
N ILE A 18 14.10 5.69 -4.06
CA ILE A 18 13.10 6.05 -3.04
C ILE A 18 11.77 5.37 -3.31
N ILE A 19 11.30 5.37 -4.56
CA ILE A 19 10.03 4.73 -4.95
C ILE A 19 10.06 3.22 -4.69
N ILE A 20 11.17 2.54 -5.00
CA ILE A 20 11.34 1.10 -4.71
C ILE A 20 11.31 0.84 -3.20
N ILE A 21 12.02 1.65 -2.41
CA ILE A 21 12.03 1.53 -0.95
C ILE A 21 10.62 1.74 -0.37
N LEU A 22 9.90 2.75 -0.84
CA LEU A 22 8.51 3.01 -0.43
C LEU A 22 7.57 1.87 -0.81
N GLY A 23 7.75 1.27 -2.00
CA GLY A 23 7.00 0.09 -2.42
C GLY A 23 7.28 -1.12 -1.54
N ALA A 24 8.56 -1.38 -1.23
CA ALA A 24 8.96 -2.48 -0.35
C ALA A 24 8.43 -2.31 1.09
N LEU A 25 8.55 -1.10 1.65
CA LEU A 25 7.97 -0.76 2.95
C LEU A 25 6.45 -0.87 2.92
N GLY A 26 5.80 -0.44 1.84
CA GLY A 26 4.36 -0.57 1.64
C GLY A 26 3.90 -2.03 1.66
N ALA A 27 4.64 -2.93 1.01
CA ALA A 27 4.37 -4.37 1.04
C ALA A 27 4.50 -4.95 2.46
N ILE A 28 5.54 -4.55 3.20
CA ILE A 28 5.74 -4.99 4.60
C ILE A 28 4.58 -4.50 5.49
N LEU A 29 4.17 -3.25 5.35
CA LEU A 29 3.05 -2.69 6.11
C LEU A 29 1.72 -3.39 5.79
N MET A 30 1.46 -3.70 4.52
CA MET A 30 0.31 -4.50 4.09
C MET A 30 0.28 -5.86 4.79
N LEU A 31 1.40 -6.59 4.79
CA LEU A 31 1.50 -7.89 5.46
C LEU A 31 1.33 -7.75 6.98
N TYR A 32 1.91 -6.70 7.58
CA TYR A 32 1.74 -6.41 8.99
C TYR A 32 0.28 -6.09 9.34
N GLY A 33 -0.45 -5.37 8.48
CA GLY A 33 -1.87 -5.09 8.63
C GLY A 33 -2.74 -6.36 8.66
N ILE A 34 -2.34 -7.43 7.96
CA ILE A 34 -3.04 -8.74 8.02
C ILE A 34 -2.88 -9.38 9.41
N LEU A 35 -1.71 -9.24 10.04
CA LEU A 35 -1.47 -9.79 11.38
C LEU A 35 -2.18 -9.00 12.49
N LEU A 36 -2.67 -7.80 12.17
CA LEU A 36 -3.23 -6.85 13.14
C LEU A 36 -4.76 -6.92 13.29
N GLU A 37 -5.39 -8.02 12.86
CA GLU A 37 -6.84 -8.32 12.75
C GLU A 37 -7.79 -7.82 13.88
N LYS A 38 -7.29 -7.37 15.03
CA LYS A 38 -8.09 -6.95 16.20
C LYS A 38 -7.80 -5.55 16.71
N GLU A 39 -6.90 -4.81 16.07
CA GLU A 39 -6.50 -3.47 16.51
C GLU A 39 -7.25 -2.39 15.73
N LYS A 40 -7.74 -1.35 16.43
CA LYS A 40 -8.41 -0.17 15.85
C LYS A 40 -7.56 0.57 14.80
N ASN A 41 -6.27 0.26 14.74
CA ASN A 41 -5.28 0.90 13.87
C ASN A 41 -4.99 0.12 12.57
N GLN A 42 -5.65 -1.01 12.34
CA GLN A 42 -5.45 -1.84 11.15
C GLN A 42 -5.71 -1.06 9.85
N ASP A 43 -6.78 -0.26 9.79
CA ASP A 43 -7.14 0.50 8.60
C ASP A 43 -6.14 1.59 8.25
N ALA A 44 -5.52 2.21 9.27
CA ALA A 44 -4.47 3.20 9.08
C ALA A 44 -3.21 2.57 8.46
N ILE A 45 -2.87 1.36 8.89
CA ILE A 45 -1.71 0.62 8.39
C ILE A 45 -1.97 0.15 6.94
N PHE A 46 -3.18 -0.29 6.63
CA PHE A 46 -3.56 -0.62 5.26
C PHE A 46 -3.56 0.60 4.34
N ALA A 47 -4.01 1.77 4.81
CA ALA A 47 -3.91 3.01 4.06
C ALA A 47 -2.44 3.39 3.80
N LEU A 48 -1.57 3.37 4.81
CA LEU A 48 -0.15 3.68 4.62
C LEU A 48 0.56 2.64 3.73
N GLY A 49 0.27 1.36 3.91
CA GLY A 49 0.87 0.28 3.13
C GLY A 49 0.48 0.34 1.65
N SER A 50 -0.82 0.52 1.37
CA SER A 50 -1.33 0.66 0.01
C SER A 50 -0.91 1.97 -0.66
N PHE A 51 -0.72 3.05 0.09
CA PHE A 51 -0.14 4.28 -0.44
C PHE A 51 1.30 4.08 -0.93
N GLY A 52 2.14 3.41 -0.12
CA GLY A 52 3.52 3.06 -0.53
C GLY A 52 3.55 2.20 -1.79
N LEU A 53 2.67 1.19 -1.86
CA LEU A 53 2.52 0.36 -3.06
C LEU A 53 1.93 1.11 -4.25
N LEU A 54 1.05 2.08 -4.03
CA LEU A 54 0.48 2.92 -5.10
C LEU A 54 1.54 3.81 -5.73
N LEU A 55 2.41 4.42 -4.93
CA LEU A 55 3.55 5.21 -5.45
C LEU A 55 4.47 4.35 -6.31
N TYR A 56 4.73 3.12 -5.89
CA TYR A 56 5.46 2.14 -6.70
C TYR A 56 4.67 1.73 -7.95
N ALA A 57 3.37 1.47 -7.83
CA ALA A 57 2.52 1.06 -8.94
C ALA A 57 2.47 2.11 -10.06
N ILE A 58 2.41 3.40 -9.72
CA ILE A 58 2.44 4.51 -10.68
C ILE A 58 3.75 4.52 -11.49
N SER A 59 4.85 4.05 -10.92
CA SER A 59 6.15 3.95 -11.62
C SER A 59 6.23 2.76 -12.59
N LEU A 60 5.27 1.84 -12.53
CA LEU A 60 5.20 0.67 -13.41
C LEU A 60 4.24 0.91 -14.58
N PRO A 61 4.50 0.34 -15.76
CA PRO A 61 3.57 0.35 -16.90
C PRO A 61 2.41 -0.65 -16.71
N ASN A 62 1.86 -0.77 -15.49
CA ASN A 62 0.79 -1.72 -15.16
C ASN A 62 -0.44 -0.99 -14.59
N LEU A 63 -1.37 -0.66 -15.49
CA LEU A 63 -2.60 0.06 -15.13
C LEU A 63 -3.48 -0.71 -14.15
N ILE A 64 -3.57 -2.03 -14.28
CA ILE A 64 -4.44 -2.87 -13.41
C ILE A 64 -3.95 -2.80 -11.97
N PHE A 65 -2.64 -2.94 -11.75
CA PHE A 65 -2.05 -2.86 -10.43
C PHE A 65 -2.22 -1.46 -9.81
N THR A 66 -2.02 -0.41 -10.59
CA THR A 66 -2.22 0.97 -10.15
C THR A 66 -3.66 1.24 -9.73
N ILE A 67 -4.64 0.81 -10.54
CA ILE A 67 -6.07 0.96 -10.19
C ILE A 67 -6.41 0.17 -8.93
N ALA A 68 -5.90 -1.06 -8.80
CA ALA A 68 -6.15 -1.90 -7.64
C ALA A 68 -5.60 -1.25 -6.35
N MET A 69 -4.36 -0.75 -6.37
CA MET A 69 -3.75 -0.08 -5.22
C MET A 69 -4.45 1.24 -4.89
N ALA A 70 -4.89 1.99 -5.91
CA ALA A 70 -5.64 3.23 -5.71
C ALA A 70 -7.01 2.98 -5.05
N ALA A 71 -7.75 1.98 -5.56
CA ALA A 71 -9.03 1.60 -4.97
C ALA A 71 -8.86 1.12 -3.52
N PHE A 72 -7.86 0.29 -3.25
CA PHE A 72 -7.57 -0.22 -1.91
C PHE A 72 -7.19 0.92 -0.94
N PHE A 73 -6.36 1.86 -1.39
CA PHE A 73 -5.99 3.05 -0.61
C PHE A 73 -7.20 3.93 -0.28
N LEU A 74 -8.09 4.16 -1.25
CA LEU A 74 -9.31 4.94 -1.04
C LEU A 74 -10.26 4.26 -0.07
N THR A 75 -10.50 2.95 -0.24
CA THR A 75 -11.39 2.19 0.65
C THR A 75 -10.87 2.17 2.08
N SER A 76 -9.57 1.92 2.28
CA SER A 76 -8.96 1.94 3.63
C SER A 76 -8.99 3.34 4.26
N CYS A 77 -8.78 4.41 3.49
CA CYS A 77 -8.96 5.78 3.97
C CYS A 77 -10.40 6.08 4.41
N ILE A 78 -11.39 5.61 3.65
CA ILE A 78 -12.81 5.81 3.96
C ILE A 78 -13.17 5.07 5.26
N GLU A 79 -12.76 3.82 5.40
CA GLU A 79 -13.04 3.00 6.59
C GLU A 79 -12.36 3.60 7.83
N TRP A 80 -11.09 4.00 7.71
CA TRP A 80 -10.35 4.69 8.75
C TRP A 80 -11.05 5.98 9.19
N TYR A 81 -11.53 6.79 8.24
CA TYR A 81 -12.27 8.03 8.52
C TYR A 81 -13.63 7.77 9.19
N GLN A 82 -14.37 6.75 8.75
CA GLN A 82 -15.65 6.36 9.36
C GLN A 82 -15.47 5.93 10.82
N ILE A 83 -14.42 5.16 11.12
CA ILE A 83 -14.10 4.73 12.49
C ILE A 83 -13.67 5.92 13.36
N HIS A 84 -12.91 6.87 12.82
CA HIS A 84 -12.46 8.05 13.57
C HIS A 84 -13.57 9.07 13.82
N THR A 85 -14.54 9.18 12.91
CA THR A 85 -15.69 10.10 13.05
C THR A 85 -16.83 9.53 13.87
N GLY A 86 -16.71 8.29 14.39
CA GLY A 86 -17.72 7.68 15.25
C GLY A 86 -19.06 7.41 14.55
N GLN A 87 -19.11 7.46 13.21
CA GLN A 87 -20.27 7.08 12.42
C GLN A 87 -20.40 5.56 12.37
N HIS A 88 -20.57 4.93 13.53
CA HIS A 88 -20.91 3.53 13.64
C HIS A 88 -22.38 3.34 13.23
N ARG A 89 -22.65 3.15 11.93
CA ARG A 89 -23.71 2.22 11.57
C ARG A 89 -23.15 0.83 11.82
N HIS A 90 -23.39 0.29 13.02
CA HIS A 90 -23.38 -1.16 13.23
C HIS A 90 -24.39 -1.78 12.25
N ILE A 91 -23.96 -2.13 11.04
CA ILE A 91 -24.65 -3.18 10.30
C ILE A 91 -24.18 -4.46 10.97
N LYS A 92 -24.93 -4.88 12.01
CA LYS A 92 -24.88 -6.25 12.49
C LYS A 92 -25.09 -7.14 11.26
N LYS A 93 -24.10 -7.97 10.94
CA LYS A 93 -24.29 -9.14 10.10
C LYS A 93 -25.29 -10.08 10.78
#